data_AF-J8YZ41-F1
#
_entry.id   AF-J8YZ41-F1
#
_cell.length_a   1.000
_cell.length_b   1.000
_cell.length_c   1.000
_cell.angle_alpha   90.00
_cell.angle_beta   90.00
_cell.angle_gamma   90.00
#
_symmetry.space_group_name_H-M   'P 1'
#
loop_
_entity.id
_entity.type
_entity.pdbx_description
1 polymer ?
#
loop_
_entity_poly.entity_id
_entity_poly.type
_entity_poly.pdbx_seq_one_letter_code
_entity_poly.pdbx_strand_id
1 'polypeptide(L)'
;MRHIELNNEITQMQDGFYQLHKDKEALEVFMEEARENTVHFNSVAERMEYMKEHDYYYNVLDEYSLEEVEGVYNIAYGENFEFQSYMAASKFYKDYALKTNDQKQYLESYEDRVAIVSLYLGRGDVAKAKHFASMIVKQNYQPATPTFLNAGRSRRGEMVSCFLLEMDDSLNSIGFNINTAMQLSKIGGGVALNLSKLRARGEQIKGIDNAASGVVPVMKLLEDSFSYANQLG
;
A
#
# COMPACT_ATOMS: atom_id res chain seq x y z
N MET A 1 9.54 -15.30 -17.86
CA MET A 1 8.96 -14.78 -19.14
C MET A 1 7.84 -15.63 -19.72
N ARG A 2 7.87 -16.97 -19.61
CA ARG A 2 6.81 -17.86 -20.14
C ARG A 2 5.38 -17.53 -19.63
N HIS A 3 5.24 -17.14 -18.37
CA HIS A 3 3.95 -16.70 -17.80
C HIS A 3 3.36 -15.47 -18.53
N ILE A 4 4.19 -14.58 -19.10
CA ILE A 4 3.71 -13.42 -19.88
C ILE A 4 3.13 -13.86 -21.21
N GLU A 5 3.82 -14.77 -21.90
CA GLU A 5 3.37 -15.32 -23.18
C GLU A 5 2.01 -16.00 -23.04
N LEU A 6 1.87 -16.86 -22.03
CA LEU A 6 0.60 -17.52 -21.70
C LEU A 6 -0.50 -16.51 -21.38
N ASN A 7 -0.22 -15.50 -20.55
CA ASN A 7 -1.21 -14.46 -20.23
C ASN A 7 -1.64 -13.66 -21.48
N ASN A 8 -0.75 -13.45 -22.45
CA ASN A 8 -1.09 -12.76 -23.69
C ASN A 8 -2.01 -13.58 -24.60
N GLU A 9 -1.96 -14.91 -24.54
CA GLU A 9 -2.84 -15.81 -25.30
C GLU A 9 -4.32 -15.64 -24.92
N ILE A 10 -4.63 -15.13 -23.71
CA ILE A 10 -6.00 -14.79 -23.30
C ILE A 10 -6.65 -13.80 -24.30
N THR A 11 -5.87 -12.88 -24.85
CA THR A 11 -6.39 -11.86 -25.79
C THR A 11 -6.61 -12.40 -27.20
N GLN A 12 -6.16 -13.63 -27.47
CA GLN A 12 -6.32 -14.29 -28.76
C GLN A 12 -7.57 -15.18 -28.73
N MET A 13 -8.41 -15.04 -29.77
CA MET A 13 -9.62 -15.83 -29.91
C MET A 13 -9.35 -17.13 -30.66
N GLN A 14 -9.89 -18.24 -30.15
CA GLN A 14 -9.99 -19.51 -30.83
C GLN A 14 -11.47 -19.90 -30.90
N ASP A 15 -11.94 -20.32 -32.08
CA ASP A 15 -13.34 -20.70 -32.32
C ASP A 15 -14.37 -19.65 -31.87
N GLY A 16 -14.02 -18.36 -31.99
CA GLY A 16 -14.91 -17.26 -31.61
C GLY A 16 -14.96 -16.96 -30.11
N PHE A 17 -14.11 -17.57 -29.28
CA PHE A 17 -14.05 -17.31 -27.84
C PHE A 17 -12.62 -17.10 -27.33
N TYR A 18 -12.47 -16.42 -26.18
CA TYR A 18 -11.17 -16.17 -25.54
C TYR A 18 -10.65 -17.40 -24.80
N GLN A 19 -9.33 -17.56 -24.78
CA GLN A 19 -8.66 -18.69 -24.14
C GLN A 19 -8.46 -18.46 -22.63
N LEU A 20 -9.56 -18.40 -21.86
CA LEU A 20 -9.50 -18.04 -20.42
C LEU A 20 -8.64 -18.98 -19.56
N HIS A 21 -8.53 -20.27 -19.94
CA HIS A 21 -7.69 -21.24 -19.23
C HIS A 21 -6.20 -20.86 -19.23
N LYS A 22 -5.75 -20.05 -20.20
CA LYS A 22 -4.38 -19.56 -20.30
C LYS A 22 -3.97 -18.65 -19.14
N ASP A 23 -4.92 -17.99 -18.49
CA ASP A 23 -4.65 -17.24 -17.26
C ASP A 23 -4.23 -18.16 -16.11
N LYS A 24 -4.85 -19.35 -16.01
CA LYS A 24 -4.50 -20.34 -14.99
C LYS A 24 -3.13 -20.98 -15.27
N GLU A 25 -2.84 -21.31 -16.53
CA GLU A 25 -1.49 -21.78 -16.92
C GLU A 25 -0.42 -20.71 -16.62
N ALA A 26 -0.69 -19.43 -16.94
CA ALA A 26 0.21 -18.33 -16.64
C ALA A 26 0.43 -18.16 -15.13
N LEU A 27 -0.65 -18.28 -14.35
CA LEU A 27 -0.60 -18.21 -12.90
C LEU A 27 0.26 -19.33 -12.30
N GLU A 28 0.07 -20.58 -12.72
CA GLU A 28 0.85 -21.72 -12.23
C GLU A 28 2.35 -21.52 -12.45
N VAL A 29 2.73 -21.16 -13.67
CA VAL A 29 4.14 -20.86 -14.02
C VAL A 29 4.68 -19.70 -13.20
N PHE A 30 3.89 -18.64 -13.01
CA PHE A 30 4.32 -17.50 -12.20
C PHE A 30 4.48 -17.85 -10.72
N MET A 31 3.59 -18.65 -10.15
CA MET A 31 3.67 -19.07 -8.74
C MET A 31 4.84 -20.02 -8.49
N GLU A 32 5.22 -20.85 -9.46
CA GLU A 32 6.46 -21.63 -9.41
C GLU A 32 7.69 -20.72 -9.33
N GLU A 33 7.81 -19.77 -10.26
CA GLU A 33 8.90 -18.77 -10.27
C GLU A 33 8.93 -17.93 -8.97
N ALA A 34 7.77 -17.53 -8.46
CA ALA A 34 7.67 -16.78 -7.20
C ALA A 34 8.15 -17.62 -6.01
N ARG A 35 7.78 -18.90 -5.93
CA ARG A 35 8.20 -19.82 -4.85
C ARG A 35 9.70 -20.07 -4.86
N GLU A 36 10.30 -20.23 -6.03
CA GLU A 36 11.76 -20.40 -6.19
C GLU A 36 12.53 -19.14 -5.74
N ASN A 37 11.97 -17.96 -6.00
CA ASN A 37 12.56 -16.69 -5.63
C ASN A 37 12.16 -16.19 -4.22
N THR A 38 11.44 -16.98 -3.44
CA THR A 38 11.05 -16.65 -2.07
C THR A 38 12.05 -17.25 -1.08
N VAL A 39 12.47 -16.46 -0.08
CA VAL A 39 13.28 -16.95 1.04
C VAL A 39 12.40 -17.81 1.95
N HIS A 40 12.84 -19.04 2.21
CA HIS A 40 12.14 -19.98 3.09
C HIS A 40 12.82 -20.05 4.45
N PHE A 41 12.01 -20.03 5.51
CA PHE A 41 12.44 -20.15 6.90
C PHE A 41 11.94 -21.48 7.48
N ASN A 42 12.67 -22.08 8.41
CA ASN A 42 12.28 -23.36 9.01
C ASN A 42 11.16 -23.21 10.05
N SER A 43 10.96 -22.00 10.58
CA SER A 43 9.92 -21.70 11.58
C SER A 43 9.49 -20.23 11.54
N VAL A 44 8.34 -19.95 12.14
CA VAL A 44 7.87 -18.57 12.37
C VAL A 44 8.86 -17.81 13.26
N ALA A 45 9.43 -18.48 14.28
CA ALA A 45 10.44 -17.90 15.17
C ALA A 45 11.68 -17.41 14.40
N GLU A 46 12.25 -18.27 13.54
CA GLU A 46 13.40 -17.93 12.71
C GLU A 46 13.09 -16.76 11.77
N ARG A 47 11.89 -16.76 11.17
CA ARG A 47 11.43 -15.63 10.34
C ARG A 47 11.38 -14.34 11.16
N MET A 48 10.72 -14.35 12.32
CA MET A 48 10.57 -13.13 13.14
C MET A 48 11.94 -12.58 13.55
N GLU A 49 12.87 -13.45 13.94
CA GLU A 49 14.23 -13.02 14.29
C GLU A 49 14.96 -12.45 13.08
N TYR A 50 14.97 -13.14 11.94
CA TYR A 50 15.61 -12.66 10.71
C TYR A 50 15.06 -11.29 10.28
N MET A 51 13.72 -11.15 10.25
CA MET A 51 13.07 -9.91 9.84
C MET A 51 13.36 -8.75 10.80
N LYS A 52 13.50 -9.04 12.11
CA LYS A 52 13.89 -8.04 13.12
C LYS A 52 15.35 -7.63 12.95
N GLU A 53 16.27 -8.60 12.91
CA GLU A 53 17.71 -8.38 12.82
C GLU A 53 18.10 -7.56 11.58
N HIS A 54 17.39 -7.76 10.46
CA HIS A 54 17.66 -7.09 9.18
C HIS A 54 16.79 -5.84 8.94
N ASP A 55 16.07 -5.36 9.96
CA ASP A 55 15.25 -4.14 9.89
C ASP A 55 14.17 -4.18 8.78
N TYR A 56 13.51 -5.33 8.67
CA TYR A 56 12.36 -5.56 7.77
C TYR A 56 11.03 -5.39 8.50
N TYR A 57 10.89 -5.99 9.68
CA TYR A 57 9.71 -5.86 10.54
C TYR A 57 10.02 -5.11 11.83
N TYR A 58 8.97 -4.50 12.40
CA TYR A 58 9.02 -4.11 13.81
C TYR A 58 9.14 -5.36 14.69
N ASN A 59 9.56 -5.17 15.94
CA ASN A 59 9.65 -6.27 16.88
C ASN A 59 8.24 -6.69 17.36
N VAL A 60 7.63 -7.63 16.64
CA VAL A 60 6.30 -8.17 16.95
C VAL A 60 6.24 -8.78 18.35
N LEU A 61 7.36 -9.35 18.82
CA LEU A 61 7.45 -10.04 20.10
C LEU A 61 7.42 -9.09 21.31
N ASP A 62 7.47 -7.78 21.09
CA ASP A 62 7.23 -6.80 22.15
C ASP A 62 5.72 -6.70 22.51
N GLU A 63 4.84 -7.11 21.60
CA GLU A 63 3.38 -7.04 21.78
C GLU A 63 2.72 -8.41 21.94
N TYR A 64 3.36 -9.48 21.46
CA TYR A 64 2.80 -10.84 21.44
C TYR A 64 3.84 -11.88 21.87
N SER A 65 3.39 -12.96 22.49
CA SER A 65 4.22 -14.16 22.64
C SER A 65 4.41 -14.88 21.29
N LEU A 66 5.48 -15.68 21.17
CA LEU A 66 5.74 -16.46 19.96
C LEU A 66 4.57 -17.41 19.62
N GLU A 67 3.96 -18.04 20.64
CA GLU A 67 2.80 -18.94 20.47
C GLU A 67 1.59 -18.19 19.87
N GLU A 68 1.37 -16.95 20.30
CA GLU A 68 0.29 -16.11 19.75
C GLU A 68 0.54 -15.73 18.30
N VAL A 69 1.78 -15.36 17.97
CA VAL A 69 2.21 -15.07 16.60
C VAL A 69 2.03 -16.30 15.71
N GLU A 70 2.52 -17.46 16.13
CA GLU A 70 2.33 -18.74 15.42
C GLU A 70 0.84 -19.06 15.24
N GLY A 71 0.02 -18.81 16.26
CA GLY A 71 -1.43 -18.96 16.18
C GLY A 71 -2.09 -18.10 15.09
N VAL A 72 -1.58 -16.89 14.82
CA VAL A 72 -2.07 -16.04 13.73
C VAL A 72 -1.57 -16.54 12.37
N TYR A 73 -0.30 -16.93 12.27
CA TYR A 73 0.27 -17.52 11.05
C TYR A 73 -0.46 -18.81 10.64
N ASN A 74 -0.77 -19.68 11.61
CA ASN A 74 -1.52 -20.91 11.37
C ASN A 74 -2.92 -20.66 10.80
N ILE A 75 -3.59 -19.57 11.19
CA ILE A 75 -4.89 -19.19 10.60
C ILE A 75 -4.69 -18.73 9.16
N ALA A 76 -3.69 -17.88 8.91
CA ALA A 76 -3.43 -17.38 7.55
C ALA A 76 -3.09 -18.53 6.59
N TYR A 77 -2.18 -19.44 6.97
CA TYR A 77 -1.78 -20.57 6.14
C TYR A 77 -2.82 -21.70 6.09
N GLY A 78 -3.63 -21.87 7.15
CA GLY A 78 -4.61 -22.97 7.24
C GLY A 78 -5.79 -22.86 6.26
N GLU A 79 -6.01 -21.68 5.67
CA GLU A 79 -7.10 -21.45 4.71
C GLU A 79 -6.71 -21.82 3.26
N ASN A 80 -5.47 -22.26 3.02
CA ASN A 80 -4.95 -22.70 1.71
C ASN A 80 -5.30 -21.72 0.59
N PHE A 81 -4.93 -20.45 0.78
CA PHE A 81 -5.25 -19.40 -0.17
C PHE A 81 -4.61 -19.66 -1.54
N GLU A 82 -5.39 -19.48 -2.60
CA GLU A 82 -4.90 -19.52 -3.97
C GLU A 82 -5.33 -18.25 -4.72
N PHE A 83 -4.36 -17.62 -5.38
CA PHE A 83 -4.66 -16.51 -6.28
C PHE A 83 -5.58 -16.98 -7.41
N GLN A 84 -6.56 -16.15 -7.77
CA GLN A 84 -7.55 -16.51 -8.78
C GLN A 84 -7.11 -16.17 -10.21
N SER A 85 -6.09 -15.34 -10.38
CA SER A 85 -5.57 -14.97 -11.70
C SER A 85 -4.09 -14.62 -11.68
N TYR A 86 -3.45 -14.72 -12.84
CA TYR A 86 -2.05 -14.31 -13.02
C TYR A 86 -1.85 -12.84 -12.62
N MET A 87 -2.79 -11.97 -12.99
CA MET A 87 -2.71 -10.54 -12.63
C MET A 87 -2.75 -10.33 -11.12
N ALA A 88 -3.58 -11.08 -10.38
CA ALA A 88 -3.67 -10.95 -8.93
C ALA A 88 -2.35 -11.35 -8.25
N ALA A 89 -1.77 -12.49 -8.63
CA ALA A 89 -0.51 -12.96 -8.10
C ALA A 89 0.65 -12.02 -8.46
N SER A 90 0.79 -11.68 -9.75
CA SER A 90 1.88 -10.82 -10.22
C SER A 90 1.82 -9.42 -9.62
N LYS A 91 0.63 -8.85 -9.43
CA LYS A 91 0.46 -7.57 -8.75
C LYS A 91 0.89 -7.65 -7.29
N PHE A 92 0.48 -8.69 -6.57
CA PHE A 92 0.87 -8.89 -5.17
C PHE A 92 2.39 -8.99 -5.03
N TYR A 93 3.04 -9.91 -5.73
CA TYR A 93 4.48 -10.11 -5.60
C TYR A 93 5.28 -8.89 -6.08
N LYS A 94 4.85 -8.24 -7.16
CA LYS A 94 5.58 -7.08 -7.69
C LYS A 94 5.54 -5.89 -6.75
N ASP A 95 4.35 -5.56 -6.22
CA ASP A 95 4.08 -4.27 -5.58
C ASP A 95 3.80 -4.36 -4.07
N TYR A 96 3.42 -5.54 -3.55
CA TYR A 96 3.00 -5.73 -2.16
C TYR A 96 3.90 -6.64 -1.35
N ALA A 97 4.40 -7.75 -1.89
CA ALA A 97 5.30 -8.63 -1.15
C ALA A 97 6.59 -7.90 -0.78
N LEU A 98 7.02 -8.03 0.48
CA LEU A 98 8.31 -7.51 0.90
C LEU A 98 9.43 -8.25 0.17
N LYS A 99 10.49 -7.52 -0.18
CA LYS A 99 11.66 -8.02 -0.88
C LYS A 99 12.91 -7.77 -0.05
N THR A 100 13.96 -8.52 -0.36
CA THR A 100 15.30 -8.22 0.13
C THR A 100 15.73 -6.80 -0.29
N ASN A 101 16.70 -6.22 0.41
CA ASN A 101 17.11 -4.83 0.16
C ASN A 101 17.69 -4.64 -1.26
N ASP A 102 18.25 -5.70 -1.83
CA ASP A 102 18.74 -5.74 -3.22
C ASP A 102 17.66 -6.09 -4.25
N GLN A 103 16.40 -6.25 -3.82
CA GLN A 103 15.21 -6.51 -4.64
C GLN A 103 15.24 -7.83 -5.42
N LYS A 104 16.12 -8.78 -5.06
CA LYS A 104 16.27 -10.04 -5.80
C LYS A 104 15.35 -11.15 -5.35
N GLN A 105 14.98 -11.20 -4.07
CA GLN A 105 14.17 -12.27 -3.50
C GLN A 105 12.97 -11.70 -2.75
N TYR A 106 11.90 -12.49 -2.72
CA TYR A 106 10.73 -12.20 -1.89
C TYR A 106 10.96 -12.72 -0.46
N LEU A 107 10.48 -11.94 0.50
CA LEU A 107 10.50 -12.25 1.93
C LEU A 107 9.10 -12.61 2.47
N GLU A 108 8.06 -12.34 1.69
CA GLU A 108 6.66 -12.55 2.04
C GLU A 108 5.91 -13.32 0.95
N SER A 109 5.14 -14.31 1.37
CA SER A 109 3.95 -14.80 0.67
C SER A 109 2.72 -13.94 1.01
N TYR A 110 1.55 -14.24 0.42
CA TYR A 110 0.31 -13.53 0.73
C TYR A 110 -0.09 -13.72 2.19
N GLU A 111 -0.01 -14.96 2.67
CA GLU A 111 -0.36 -15.38 4.02
C GLU A 111 0.55 -14.71 5.05
N ASP A 112 1.85 -14.61 4.75
CA ASP A 112 2.79 -13.84 5.58
C ASP A 112 2.32 -12.40 5.73
N ARG A 113 2.04 -11.74 4.59
CA ARG A 113 1.61 -10.35 4.57
C ARG A 113 0.32 -10.17 5.37
N VAL A 114 -0.64 -11.09 5.22
CA VAL A 114 -1.89 -11.11 6.00
C VAL A 114 -1.61 -11.24 7.49
N ALA A 115 -0.77 -12.18 7.91
CA ALA A 115 -0.47 -12.43 9.32
C ALA A 115 0.16 -11.20 9.99
N ILE A 116 1.20 -10.62 9.39
CA ILE A 116 1.90 -9.47 9.96
C ILE A 116 1.06 -8.18 9.91
N VAL A 117 0.19 -7.98 8.91
CA VAL A 117 -0.83 -6.90 8.92
C VAL A 117 -1.78 -7.09 10.11
N SER A 118 -2.26 -8.32 10.32
CA SER A 118 -3.25 -8.63 11.34
C SER A 118 -2.70 -8.45 12.75
N LEU A 119 -1.45 -8.88 12.99
CA LEU A 119 -0.72 -8.65 14.24
C LEU A 119 -0.56 -7.15 14.53
N TYR A 120 -0.13 -6.38 13.53
CA TYR A 120 0.04 -4.93 13.68
C TYR A 120 -1.28 -4.19 13.97
N LEU A 121 -2.39 -4.59 13.33
CA LEU A 121 -3.71 -4.00 13.59
C LEU A 121 -4.35 -4.51 14.89
N GLY A 122 -3.94 -5.69 15.36
CA GLY A 122 -4.35 -6.28 16.63
C GLY A 122 -3.80 -5.54 17.85
N ARG A 123 -2.61 -4.92 17.74
CA ARG A 123 -1.98 -4.12 18.81
C ARG A 123 -1.90 -4.84 20.17
N GLY A 124 -1.32 -6.04 20.18
CA GLY A 124 -1.25 -6.93 21.34
C GLY A 124 -2.52 -7.73 21.66
N ASP A 125 -3.66 -7.47 21.01
CA ASP A 125 -4.88 -8.29 21.16
C ASP A 125 -4.86 -9.46 20.16
N VAL A 126 -4.45 -10.65 20.65
CA VAL A 126 -4.35 -11.85 19.80
C VAL A 126 -5.70 -12.31 19.24
N ALA A 127 -6.80 -12.15 19.98
CA ALA A 127 -8.11 -12.56 19.50
C ALA A 127 -8.52 -11.70 18.29
N LYS A 128 -8.26 -10.40 18.38
CA LYS A 128 -8.46 -9.45 17.28
C LYS A 128 -7.54 -9.72 16.09
N ALA A 129 -6.26 -9.99 16.33
CA ALA A 129 -5.31 -10.35 15.28
C ALA A 129 -5.74 -11.62 14.53
N LYS A 130 -6.13 -12.67 15.26
CA LYS A 130 -6.66 -13.91 14.67
C LYS A 130 -7.92 -13.67 13.84
N HIS A 131 -8.83 -12.83 14.34
CA HIS A 131 -10.04 -12.46 13.60
C HIS A 131 -9.72 -11.73 12.29
N PHE A 132 -8.81 -10.76 12.33
CA PHE A 132 -8.36 -10.06 11.13
C PHE A 132 -7.68 -10.97 10.12
N ALA A 133 -6.80 -11.88 10.57
CA ALA A 133 -6.14 -12.82 9.68
C ALA A 133 -7.15 -13.67 8.93
N SER A 134 -8.16 -14.22 9.64
CA SER A 134 -9.22 -15.01 9.02
C SER A 134 -10.05 -14.19 8.03
N MET A 135 -10.42 -12.95 8.38
CA MET A 135 -11.22 -12.09 7.51
C MET A 135 -10.46 -11.68 6.23
N ILE A 136 -9.18 -11.37 6.34
CA ILE A 136 -8.36 -10.92 5.22
C ILE A 136 -8.03 -12.09 4.29
N VAL A 137 -7.57 -13.23 4.83
CA VAL A 137 -7.19 -14.37 3.99
C VAL A 137 -8.39 -14.98 3.24
N LYS A 138 -9.58 -14.97 3.85
CA LYS A 138 -10.85 -15.34 3.19
C LYS A 138 -11.33 -14.31 2.18
N GLN A 139 -10.62 -13.19 2.05
CA GLN A 139 -10.99 -12.04 1.21
C GLN A 139 -12.36 -11.43 1.58
N ASN A 140 -12.84 -11.64 2.81
CA ASN A 140 -14.04 -10.99 3.34
C ASN A 140 -13.78 -9.52 3.70
N TYR A 141 -12.50 -9.15 3.86
CA TYR A 141 -12.06 -7.79 4.14
C TYR A 141 -10.71 -7.52 3.47
N GLN A 142 -10.59 -6.38 2.79
CA GLN A 142 -9.33 -5.93 2.20
C GLN A 142 -8.99 -4.55 2.78
N PRO A 143 -7.93 -4.41 3.59
CA PRO A 143 -7.45 -3.10 4.02
C PRO A 143 -7.00 -2.26 2.82
N ALA A 144 -7.08 -0.94 2.95
CA ALA A 144 -6.56 -0.02 1.95
C ALA A 144 -5.06 -0.28 1.69
N THR A 145 -4.60 -0.06 0.46
CA THR A 145 -3.19 -0.22 0.06
C THR A 145 -2.18 0.39 1.05
N PRO A 146 -2.30 1.65 1.53
CA PRO A 146 -1.33 2.20 2.48
C PRO A 146 -1.26 1.39 3.78
N THR A 147 -2.37 0.80 4.23
CA THR A 147 -2.37 -0.08 5.41
C THR A 147 -1.80 -1.46 5.10
N PHE A 148 -2.28 -2.12 4.04
CA PHE A 148 -1.88 -3.49 3.71
C PHE A 148 -0.38 -3.57 3.33
N LEU A 149 0.14 -2.54 2.68
CA LEU A 149 1.55 -2.46 2.29
C LEU A 149 2.46 -2.18 3.49
N ASN A 150 2.10 -1.24 4.36
CA ASN A 150 3.00 -0.67 5.36
C ASN A 150 2.90 -1.31 6.74
N ALA A 151 1.75 -1.88 7.11
CA ALA A 151 1.55 -2.43 8.45
C ALA A 151 2.66 -3.45 8.79
N GLY A 152 3.21 -3.37 9.99
CA GLY A 152 4.26 -4.27 10.47
C GLY A 152 5.62 -4.22 9.76
N ARG A 153 5.85 -3.35 8.77
CA ARG A 153 7.20 -3.09 8.27
C ARG A 153 7.92 -2.10 9.17
N SER A 154 9.22 -2.29 9.37
CA SER A 154 10.05 -1.35 10.16
C SER A 154 10.20 -0.03 9.41
N ARG A 155 10.69 -0.10 8.17
CA ARG A 155 10.85 1.05 7.26
C ARG A 155 9.59 1.23 6.41
N ARG A 156 8.60 1.93 6.97
CA ARG A 156 7.26 2.03 6.40
C ARG A 156 6.82 3.46 6.11
N GLY A 157 5.89 3.60 5.17
CA GLY A 157 5.08 4.81 5.03
C GLY A 157 3.96 4.90 6.08
N GLU A 158 3.07 5.86 5.87
CA GLU A 158 1.87 6.01 6.70
C GLU A 158 0.77 5.02 6.32
N MET A 159 -0.14 4.75 7.25
CA MET A 159 -1.29 3.87 7.04
C MET A 159 -2.45 4.57 6.32
N VAL A 160 -2.40 5.89 6.22
CA VAL A 160 -3.41 6.76 5.62
C VAL A 160 -2.74 7.62 4.56
N SER A 161 -3.40 7.78 3.42
CA SER A 161 -2.83 8.50 2.27
C SER A 161 -3.82 9.46 1.59
N CYS A 162 -4.98 9.75 2.18
CA CYS A 162 -5.96 10.68 1.59
C CYS A 162 -6.34 11.75 2.60
N PHE A 163 -6.17 13.02 2.22
CA PHE A 163 -6.33 14.16 3.12
C PHE A 163 -7.19 15.24 2.45
N LEU A 164 -8.01 15.90 3.27
CA LEU A 164 -8.78 17.07 2.87
C LEU A 164 -8.33 18.24 3.73
N LEU A 165 -7.95 19.34 3.08
CA LEU A 165 -7.59 20.58 3.73
C LEU A 165 -8.59 21.68 3.37
N GLU A 166 -8.75 22.64 4.26
CA GLU A 166 -9.54 23.84 4.03
C GLU A 166 -8.65 25.08 4.13
N MET A 167 -8.82 25.99 3.18
CA MET A 167 -8.05 27.21 3.09
C MET A 167 -8.92 28.42 3.42
N ASP A 168 -8.46 29.26 4.33
CA ASP A 168 -9.10 30.53 4.67
C ASP A 168 -8.55 31.67 3.80
N ASP A 169 -9.30 32.77 3.74
CA ASP A 169 -8.99 33.94 2.89
C ASP A 169 -7.88 34.84 3.46
N SER A 170 -6.69 34.28 3.62
CA SER A 170 -5.50 35.03 4.03
C SER A 170 -4.22 34.41 3.46
N LEU A 171 -3.20 35.25 3.24
CA LEU A 171 -1.89 34.77 2.77
C LEU A 171 -1.25 33.78 3.74
N ASN A 172 -1.49 33.93 5.05
CA ASN A 172 -1.00 33.00 6.06
C ASN A 172 -1.62 31.61 5.88
N SER A 173 -2.94 31.53 5.67
CA SER A 173 -3.63 30.25 5.45
C SER A 173 -3.23 29.61 4.12
N ILE A 174 -3.07 30.41 3.05
CA ILE A 174 -2.55 29.94 1.76
C ILE A 174 -1.17 29.32 1.93
N GLY A 175 -0.23 30.03 2.59
CA GLY A 175 1.13 29.55 2.81
C GLY A 175 1.20 28.28 3.67
N PHE A 176 0.41 28.21 4.74
CA PHE A 176 0.31 27.03 5.59
C PHE A 176 -0.21 25.81 4.82
N ASN A 177 -1.26 25.99 4.02
CA ASN A 177 -1.86 24.90 3.26
C ASN A 177 -0.95 24.40 2.12
N ILE A 178 -0.22 25.30 1.45
CA ILE A 178 0.80 24.90 0.47
C ILE A 178 1.90 24.06 1.15
N ASN A 179 2.42 24.52 2.28
CA ASN A 179 3.43 23.77 3.02
C ASN A 179 2.91 22.39 3.49
N THR A 180 1.69 22.35 4.01
CA THR A 180 1.03 21.12 4.46
C THR A 180 0.85 20.15 3.29
N ALA A 181 0.38 20.64 2.14
CA ALA A 181 0.26 19.83 0.93
C ALA A 181 1.60 19.23 0.51
N MET A 182 2.70 19.99 0.57
CA MET A 182 4.05 19.46 0.29
C MET A 182 4.46 18.36 1.27
N GLN A 183 4.23 18.55 2.58
CA GLN A 183 4.59 17.54 3.58
C GLN A 183 3.80 16.24 3.40
N LEU A 184 2.50 16.35 3.10
CA LEU A 184 1.64 15.20 2.84
C LEU A 184 1.99 14.52 1.51
N SER A 185 2.29 15.30 0.47
CA SER A 185 2.70 14.76 -0.84
C SER A 185 4.01 13.99 -0.75
N LYS A 186 4.99 14.49 0.02
CA LYS A 186 6.28 13.81 0.28
C LYS A 186 6.12 12.39 0.81
N ILE A 187 5.08 12.14 1.60
CA ILE A 187 4.78 10.83 2.20
C ILE A 187 3.82 9.98 1.35
N GLY A 188 3.56 10.38 0.10
CA GLY A 188 2.64 9.67 -0.81
C GLY A 188 1.16 9.96 -0.55
N GLY A 189 0.84 11.05 0.16
CA GLY A 189 -0.53 11.47 0.43
C GLY A 189 -1.17 12.20 -0.75
N GLY A 190 -2.36 11.74 -1.17
CA GLY A 190 -3.27 12.50 -2.01
C GLY A 190 -3.99 13.57 -1.19
N VAL A 191 -3.95 14.82 -1.65
CA VAL A 191 -4.50 15.96 -0.91
C VAL A 191 -5.50 16.72 -1.78
N ALA A 192 -6.71 16.91 -1.26
CA ALA A 192 -7.71 17.80 -1.85
C ALA A 192 -7.84 19.06 -0.98
N LEU A 193 -7.94 20.24 -1.61
CA LEU A 193 -8.06 21.52 -0.91
C LEU A 193 -9.35 22.25 -1.28
N ASN A 194 -10.12 22.66 -0.28
CA ASN A 194 -11.26 23.56 -0.48
C ASN A 194 -10.78 25.02 -0.62
N LEU A 195 -10.95 25.59 -1.82
CA LEU A 195 -10.58 26.99 -2.12
C LEU A 195 -11.77 27.95 -2.07
N SER A 196 -12.97 27.48 -1.72
CA SER A 196 -14.22 28.25 -1.87
C SER A 196 -14.31 29.49 -0.97
N LYS A 197 -13.48 29.57 0.08
CA LYS A 197 -13.43 30.74 0.97
C LYS A 197 -12.54 31.86 0.41
N LEU A 198 -11.64 31.57 -0.52
CA LEU A 198 -10.73 32.57 -1.08
C LEU A 198 -11.52 33.61 -1.86
N ARG A 199 -11.19 34.89 -1.65
CA ARG A 199 -11.80 35.98 -2.40
C ARG A 199 -11.56 35.84 -3.90
N ALA A 200 -12.55 36.22 -4.68
CA ALA A 200 -12.54 36.17 -6.13
C ALA A 200 -11.58 37.21 -6.73
N ARG A 201 -11.32 37.07 -8.04
CA ARG A 201 -10.52 38.02 -8.79
C ARG A 201 -11.21 39.38 -8.83
N GLY A 202 -10.45 40.44 -8.57
CA GLY A 202 -10.95 41.82 -8.55
C GLY A 202 -11.51 42.27 -7.19
N GLU A 203 -11.61 41.37 -6.21
CA GLU A 203 -12.00 41.76 -4.86
C GLU A 203 -10.96 42.66 -4.18
N GLN A 204 -11.42 43.41 -3.18
CA GLN A 204 -10.64 44.42 -2.50
C GLN A 204 -9.56 43.81 -1.61
N ILE A 205 -8.38 44.43 -1.55
CA ILE A 205 -7.33 44.12 -0.57
C ILE A 205 -6.92 45.40 0.16
N LYS A 206 -7.07 45.42 1.49
CA LYS A 206 -6.70 46.57 2.35
C LYS A 206 -7.29 47.91 1.86
N GLY A 207 -8.53 47.90 1.36
CA GLY A 207 -9.19 49.11 0.85
C GLY A 207 -8.87 49.46 -0.61
N ILE A 208 -8.04 48.67 -1.30
CA ILE A 208 -7.69 48.89 -2.71
C ILE A 208 -8.55 47.99 -3.59
N ASP A 209 -9.39 48.60 -4.43
CA ASP A 209 -10.29 47.91 -5.36
C ASP A 209 -9.51 47.23 -6.49
N ASN A 210 -10.07 46.15 -7.06
CA ASN A 210 -9.47 45.38 -8.15
C ASN A 210 -8.08 44.78 -7.85
N ALA A 211 -7.76 44.51 -6.57
CA ALA A 211 -6.43 44.08 -6.16
C ALA A 211 -6.25 42.55 -6.09
N ALA A 212 -7.30 41.77 -5.80
CA ALA A 212 -7.17 40.32 -5.64
C ALA A 212 -7.00 39.57 -6.96
N SER A 213 -6.07 38.61 -6.98
CA SER A 213 -5.78 37.78 -8.16
C SER A 213 -6.70 36.57 -8.31
N GLY A 214 -7.52 36.26 -7.30
CA GLY A 214 -8.42 35.10 -7.26
C GLY A 214 -7.71 33.76 -7.00
N VAL A 215 -8.42 32.66 -7.23
CA VAL A 215 -7.97 31.29 -6.88
C VAL A 215 -6.94 30.70 -7.84
N VAL A 216 -6.93 31.10 -9.12
CA VAL A 216 -6.11 30.46 -10.16
C VAL A 216 -4.60 30.52 -9.86
N PRO A 217 -4.03 31.67 -9.41
CA PRO A 217 -2.63 31.70 -9.01
C PRO A 217 -2.30 30.80 -7.82
N VAL A 218 -3.24 30.65 -6.86
CA VAL A 218 -3.07 29.73 -5.73
C VAL A 218 -3.07 28.28 -6.22
N MET A 219 -3.96 27.92 -7.15
CA MET A 219 -3.95 26.60 -7.80
C MET A 219 -2.63 26.33 -8.52
N LYS A 220 -2.07 27.34 -9.19
CA LYS A 220 -0.77 27.19 -9.86
C LYS A 220 0.37 26.92 -8.88
N LEU A 221 0.39 27.60 -7.73
CA LEU A 221 1.36 27.33 -6.67
C LEU A 221 1.21 25.91 -6.08
N LEU A 222 -0.03 25.44 -5.89
CA LEU A 222 -0.30 24.08 -5.44
C LEU A 222 0.17 23.03 -6.45
N GLU A 223 -0.12 23.23 -7.74
CA GLU A 223 0.34 22.36 -8.83
C GLU A 223 1.87 22.19 -8.83
N ASP A 224 2.59 23.31 -8.76
CA ASP A 224 4.06 23.30 -8.76
C ASP A 224 4.60 22.63 -7.48
N SER A 225 3.89 22.79 -6.35
CA SER A 225 4.25 22.17 -5.07
C SER A 225 4.07 20.64 -5.10
N PHE A 226 2.97 20.14 -5.66
CA PHE A 226 2.75 18.70 -5.84
C PHE A 226 3.73 18.08 -6.84
N SER A 227 3.99 18.78 -7.95
CA SER A 227 4.96 18.34 -8.95
C SER A 227 6.39 18.20 -8.39
N TYR A 228 6.75 19.08 -7.44
CA TYR A 228 8.05 19.04 -6.77
C TYR A 228 8.14 17.95 -5.69
N ALA A 229 7.12 17.85 -4.82
CA ALA A 229 7.12 16.95 -3.66
C ALA A 229 6.50 15.59 -4.01
N ASN A 230 7.12 14.85 -4.92
CA ASN A 230 6.67 13.51 -5.30
C ASN A 230 7.16 12.42 -4.32
N GLN A 231 6.50 11.26 -4.33
CA GLN A 231 6.79 10.15 -3.43
C GLN A 231 8.03 9.40 -3.91
N LEU A 232 9.21 9.66 -3.32
CA LEU A 232 10.46 8.88 -3.49
C LEU A 232 10.58 8.20 -4.87
N GLY A 233 10.55 9.03 -5.93
CA GLY A 233 10.37 8.61 -7.33
C GLY A 233 9.44 9.54 -8.08
#